data_AF-A0A0W8EAT6-F1
#
_entry.id   AF-A0A0W8EAT6-F1
#
_cell.length_a   1.000
_cell.length_b   1.000
_cell.length_c   1.000
_cell.angle_alpha   90.00
_cell.angle_beta   90.00
_cell.angle_gamma   90.00
#
_symmetry.space_group_name_H-M   'P 1'
#
loop_
_entity.id
_entity.type
_entity.pdbx_description
1 polymer ?
#
loop_
_entity_poly.entity_id
_entity_poly.type
_entity_poly.pdbx_seq_one_letter_code
_entity_poly.pdbx_strand_id
1 'polypeptide(L)' 'MEQLVVTREAIEAYERRTGFVGIGEFFLRKGLFVLKEGETCKKK' A
#
# COMPACT_ATOMS: atom_id res chain seq x y z
N MET A 1 -1.10 17.88 -3.24
CA MET A 1 -1.69 16.66 -2.68
C MET A 1 -0.56 15.86 -2.06
N GLU A 2 -0.66 15.55 -0.77
CA GLU A 2 0.33 14.71 -0.08
C GLU A 2 0.18 13.27 -0.55
N GLN A 3 1.28 12.66 -0.98
CA GLN A 3 1.31 11.27 -1.44
C GLN A 3 1.38 10.35 -0.23
N LEU A 4 0.52 9.32 -0.20
CA LEU A 4 0.44 8.41 0.93
C LEU A 4 1.47 7.30 0.76
N VAL A 5 2.49 7.30 1.63
CA VAL A 5 3.55 6.29 1.60
C VAL A 5 3.04 5.03 2.27
N VAL A 6 2.95 3.94 1.52
CA VAL A 6 2.34 2.68 1.95
C VAL A 6 3.28 1.50 1.69
N THR A 7 3.18 0.45 2.50
CA THR A 7 3.86 -0.82 2.25
C THR A 7 2.95 -1.76 1.48
N ARG A 8 3.58 -2.70 0.76
CA ARG A 8 2.85 -3.74 0.02
C ARG A 8 1.98 -4.58 0.97
N GLU A 9 2.49 -4.91 2.15
CA GLU A 9 1.75 -5.65 3.18
C GLU A 9 0.50 -4.90 3.65
N ALA A 10 0.56 -3.58 3.80
CA ALA A 10 -0.59 -2.78 4.21
C ALA A 10 -1.70 -2.79 3.14
N ILE A 11 -1.30 -2.71 1.86
CA ILE A 11 -2.22 -2.87 0.73
C ILE A 11 -2.86 -4.25 0.78
N GLU A 12 -2.07 -5.32 0.81
CA GLU A 12 -2.58 -6.70 0.80
C GLU A 12 -3.48 -7.00 2.00
N ALA A 13 -3.13 -6.51 3.19
CA ALA A 13 -3.96 -6.66 4.38
C ALA A 13 -5.29 -5.92 4.24
N TYR A 14 -5.29 -4.73 3.65
CA TYR A 14 -6.50 -3.96 3.37
C TYR A 14 -7.40 -4.67 2.36
N GLU A 15 -6.84 -5.14 1.24
CA GLU A 15 -7.60 -5.87 0.22
C GLU A 15 -8.20 -7.16 0.80
N ARG A 16 -7.43 -7.92 1.58
CA ARG A 16 -7.92 -9.13 2.27
C ARG A 16 -9.02 -8.83 3.26
N ARG A 17 -8.90 -7.73 4.02
CA ARG A 17 -9.89 -7.35 5.04
C ARG A 17 -11.21 -6.86 4.44
N THR A 18 -11.15 -6.18 3.31
CA THR A 18 -12.30 -5.48 2.73
C THR A 18 -12.91 -6.20 1.54
N GLY A 19 -12.18 -7.12 0.90
CA GLY A 19 -12.57 -7.76 -0.34
C GLY A 19 -12.34 -6.89 -1.59
N PHE A 20 -11.81 -5.67 -1.44
CA PHE A 20 -11.46 -4.80 -2.57
C PHE A 20 -10.12 -5.20 -3.18
N VAL A 21 -10.14 -6.20 -4.06
CA VAL A 21 -8.94 -6.66 -4.79
C VAL A 21 -8.55 -5.66 -5.87
N GLY A 22 -7.26 -5.31 -5.95
CA GLY A 22 -6.69 -4.43 -6.97
C GLY A 22 -6.82 -2.93 -6.69
N ILE A 23 -7.39 -2.55 -5.55
CA ILE A 23 -7.53 -1.13 -5.15
C ILE A 23 -6.17 -0.49 -4.86
N GLY A 24 -5.22 -1.26 -4.31
CA GLY A 24 -3.86 -0.79 -4.10
C GLY A 24 -3.17 -0.46 -5.41
N GLU A 25 -3.28 -1.34 -6.41
CA GLU A 25 -2.72 -1.10 -7.74
C GLU A 25 -3.36 0.13 -8.40
N PHE A 26 -4.67 0.30 -8.24
CA PHE A 26 -5.37 1.50 -8.72
C PHE A 26 -4.82 2.79 -8.12
N PHE A 27 -4.64 2.83 -6.80
CA PHE A 27 -4.08 4.01 -6.12
C PHE A 27 -2.61 4.27 -6.45
N LEU A 28 -1.82 3.21 -6.69
CA LEU A 28 -0.43 3.33 -7.15
C LEU A 28 -0.37 3.91 -8.57
N ARG A 29 -1.19 3.41 -9.51
CA ARG A 29 -1.27 3.94 -10.88
C ARG A 29 -1.72 5.40 -10.92
N LYS A 30 -2.57 5.81 -9.97
CA LYS A 30 -3.02 7.20 -9.83
C LYS A 30 -2.00 8.13 -9.17
N GLY A 31 -0.87 7.60 -8.68
CA GLY A 31 0.14 8.39 -7.96
C GLY A 31 -0.35 8.91 -6.61
N LEU A 32 -1.41 8.31 -6.06
CA LEU A 32 -1.94 8.62 -4.73
C LEU A 32 -1.18 7.86 -3.65
N PHE A 33 -0.75 6.64 -3.98
CA PHE A 33 0.12 5.82 -3.13
C PHE A 33 1.54 5.80 -3.67
N VAL A 34 2.50 5.80 -2.76
CA VAL A 34 3.92 5.57 -3.03
C VAL A 34 4.35 4.34 -2.26
N LEU A 35 4.87 3.32 -2.95
CA LEU A 35 5.43 2.16 -2.29
C LEU A 35 6.73 2.55 -1.58
N LYS A 36 6.79 2.26 -0.28
CA LYS A 36 8.05 2.34 0.46
C LYS A 36 8.85 1.05 0.25
N GLU A 37 9.58 0.96 -0.86
CA GLU A 37 10.61 -0.08 -1.01
C GLU A 37 11.82 0.31 -0.13
N GLY A 38 12.03 -0.38 0.99
CA GLY A 38 13.29 -0.23 1.73
C GLY A 38 13.28 -0.30 3.26
N GLU A 39 12.14 -0.49 3.92
CA GLU A 39 12.14 -0.85 5.34
C GLU A 39 11.40 -2.16 5.53
N THR A 40 12.15 -3.27 5.44
CA THR A 40 11.75 -4.51 6.10
C THR A 40 11.37 -4.16 7.52
N CYS A 41 10.13 -4.43 7.89
CA CYS A 41 9.58 -4.13 9.20
C CYS A 41 10.58 -4.61 10.26
N LYS A 42 11.30 -3.68 10.93
CA LYS A 42 12.14 -4.05 12.07
C LYS A 42 11.18 -4.55 13.15
N LYS A 43 11.01 -5.87 13.24
CA LYS A 43 10.45 -6.53 14.41
C LYS A 43 11.23 -6.02 15.61
N LYS A 44 10.57 -5.23 16.44
CA LYS A 44 11.08 -4.82 17.75
C LYS A 44 10.72 -5.87 18.78
#